data_AF-A0A1C3XNJ3-F1
#
_entry.id   AF-A0A1C3XNJ3-F1
#
_cell.length_a   1.000
_cell.length_b   1.000
_cell.length_c   1.000
_cell.angle_alpha   90.00
_cell.angle_beta   90.00
_cell.angle_gamma   90.00
#
_symmetry.space_group_name_H-M   'P 1'
#
loop_
_entity.id
_entity.type
_entity.pdbx_description
1 polymer ?
#
loop_
_entity_poly.entity_id
_entity_poly.type
_entity_poly.pdbx_seq_one_letter_code
_entity_poly.pdbx_strand_id
1 'polypeptide(L)'
;MPFLGVVLIGGVAGHMLQTGVLFSPLAAAPSLMKLNPSENISRIFSSQSFFELSRSVVKVLLLGLVLVFVVRAAVSSLVWIPSCGISCLALLTGNLLFYVAVWAGSIHLVVAIADFAFQRWQFEKRNMISLEEVKREYKENEGDPLIKKRRKQLRSQLMAKNPIALALQLHCLEGSESMGDHDSGSDDWWRVG
;
A
#
# COMPACT_ATOMS: atom_id res chain seq x y z
N MET A 1 21.60 23.59 5.73
CA MET A 1 21.04 22.93 4.54
C MET A 1 21.59 21.53 4.21
N PRO A 2 22.86 21.13 4.49
CA PRO A 2 23.32 19.77 4.14
C PRO A 2 22.69 18.65 5.00
N PHE A 3 22.35 18.93 6.26
CA PHE A 3 21.72 17.97 7.17
C PHE A 3 20.32 17.51 6.69
N LEU A 4 19.52 18.43 6.14
CA LEU A 4 18.19 18.12 5.59
C LEU A 4 18.27 17.15 4.42
N GLY A 5 19.27 17.31 3.54
CA GLY A 5 19.50 16.41 2.42
C GLY A 5 19.82 14.98 2.87
N VAL A 6 20.68 14.83 3.89
CA VAL A 6 21.01 13.51 4.45
C VAL A 6 19.78 12.84 5.07
N VAL A 7 18.95 13.59 5.80
CA VAL A 7 17.72 13.05 6.41
C VAL A 7 16.71 12.63 5.34
N LEU A 8 16.50 13.45 4.31
CA LEU A 8 15.59 13.15 3.21
C LEU A 8 16.04 11.90 2.44
N ILE A 9 17.30 11.87 2.00
CA ILE A 9 17.85 10.75 1.25
C ILE A 9 17.85 9.49 2.10
N GLY A 10 18.28 9.58 3.36
CA GLY A 10 18.28 8.45 4.29
C GLY A 10 16.88 7.91 4.57
N GLY A 11 15.88 8.79 4.74
CA GLY A 11 14.49 8.40 4.95
C GLY A 11 13.88 7.70 3.73
N VAL A 12 14.09 8.27 2.53
CA VAL A 12 13.60 7.67 1.27
C VAL A 12 14.29 6.33 1.02
N ALA A 13 15.62 6.26 1.13
CA ALA A 13 16.37 5.03 0.95
C ALA A 13 15.95 3.96 1.97
N GLY A 14 15.77 4.34 3.24
CA GLY A 14 15.30 3.43 4.29
C GLY A 14 13.91 2.84 4.00
N HIS A 15 12.98 3.68 3.52
CA HIS A 15 11.65 3.22 3.13
C HIS A 15 11.71 2.27 1.92
N MET A 16 12.49 2.63 0.88
CA MET A 16 12.66 1.79 -0.31
C MET A 16 13.30 0.44 0.02
N LEU A 17 14.22 0.39 0.97
CA LEU A 17 14.81 -0.87 1.45
C LEU A 17 13.80 -1.75 2.20
N GLN A 18 12.85 -1.16 2.94
CA GLN A 18 11.84 -1.90 3.70
C GLN A 18 10.71 -2.46 2.84
N THR A 19 10.17 -1.65 1.93
CA THR A 19 8.98 -2.02 1.12
C THR A 19 9.31 -2.48 -0.29
N GLY A 20 10.55 -2.29 -0.75
CA GLY A 20 10.90 -2.37 -2.17
C GLY A 20 10.41 -1.16 -2.97
N VAL A 21 10.82 -1.10 -4.25
CA VAL A 21 10.38 -0.05 -5.18
C VAL A 21 9.03 -0.45 -5.77
N LEU A 22 7.94 0.08 -5.21
CA LEU A 22 6.60 -0.15 -5.73
C LEU A 22 6.18 1.05 -6.61
N PHE A 23 6.36 0.93 -7.92
CA PHE A 23 5.98 1.98 -8.87
C PHE A 23 4.51 1.81 -9.26
N SER A 24 3.60 2.43 -8.50
CA SER A 24 2.16 2.40 -8.78
C SER A 24 1.59 3.82 -8.94
N PRO A 25 1.60 4.37 -10.17
CA PRO A 25 1.03 5.69 -10.43
C PRO A 25 -0.49 5.76 -10.16
N LEU A 26 -1.21 4.62 -10.25
CA LEU A 26 -2.62 4.53 -9.86
C LEU A 26 -2.82 4.60 -8.33
N ALA A 27 -1.86 4.15 -7.52
CA ALA A 27 -1.97 4.26 -6.07
C ALA A 27 -1.86 5.71 -5.57
N ALA A 28 -1.20 6.57 -6.35
CA ALA A 28 -1.07 8.01 -6.10
C ALA A 28 -2.31 8.82 -6.52
N ALA A 29 -3.30 8.22 -7.20
CA ALA A 29 -4.54 8.89 -7.49
C ALA A 29 -5.31 9.18 -6.18
N PRO A 30 -5.70 10.45 -5.91
CA PRO A 30 -6.42 10.81 -4.71
C PRO A 30 -7.85 10.24 -4.76
N SER A 31 -8.04 9.03 -4.24
CA SER A 31 -9.36 8.43 -4.08
C SER A 31 -9.99 8.90 -2.76
N LEU A 32 -11.13 9.60 -2.81
CA LEU A 32 -11.86 10.05 -1.62
C LEU A 32 -12.30 8.91 -0.69
N MET A 33 -12.44 7.69 -1.21
CA MET A 33 -12.68 6.48 -0.39
C MET A 33 -11.53 6.14 0.57
N LYS A 34 -10.28 6.52 0.28
CA LYS A 34 -9.12 6.30 1.18
C LYS A 34 -9.02 7.35 2.30
N LEU A 35 -9.83 8.41 2.23
CA LEU A 35 -9.85 9.54 3.18
C LEU A 35 -10.94 9.41 4.24
N ASN A 36 -11.63 8.26 4.36
CA ASN A 36 -12.60 8.05 5.44
C ASN A 36 -11.89 8.06 6.81
N PRO A 37 -12.10 9.08 7.66
CA PRO A 37 -11.38 9.20 8.93
C PRO A 37 -11.79 8.12 9.94
N SER A 38 -13.00 7.56 9.81
CA SER A 38 -13.52 6.49 10.67
C SER A 38 -12.72 5.18 10.55
N GLU A 39 -12.40 4.74 9.33
CA GLU A 39 -11.55 3.56 9.11
C GLU A 39 -10.12 3.80 9.58
N ASN A 40 -9.60 5.02 9.43
CA ASN A 40 -8.26 5.37 9.89
C ASN A 40 -8.15 5.32 11.42
N ILE A 41 -9.16 5.85 12.14
CA ILE A 41 -9.23 5.77 13.61
C ILE A 41 -9.35 4.32 14.07
N SER A 42 -10.18 3.50 13.41
CA SER A 42 -10.30 2.08 13.73
C SER A 42 -8.98 1.33 13.52
N ARG A 43 -8.22 1.69 12.47
CA ARG A 43 -6.90 1.13 12.22
C ARG A 43 -5.88 1.54 13.29
N ILE A 44 -5.92 2.78 13.76
CA ILE A 44 -5.09 3.28 14.87
C ILE A 44 -5.45 2.55 16.19
N PHE A 45 -6.72 2.21 16.42
CA PHE A 45 -7.16 1.43 17.59
C PHE A 45 -7.11 -0.10 17.41
N SER A 46 -6.54 -0.60 16.32
CA SER A 46 -6.40 -2.04 16.09
C SER A 46 -5.32 -2.67 16.99
N SER A 47 -5.41 -3.99 17.20
CA SER A 47 -4.39 -4.77 17.92
C SER A 47 -3.00 -4.59 17.34
N GLN A 48 -2.89 -4.34 16.02
CA GLN A 48 -1.63 -4.08 15.35
C GLN A 48 -0.95 -2.81 15.87
N SER A 49 -1.70 -1.73 16.09
CA SER A 49 -1.14 -0.48 16.62
C SER A 49 -0.63 -0.64 18.05
N PHE A 50 -1.31 -1.44 18.88
CA PHE A 50 -0.83 -1.76 20.22
C PHE A 50 0.52 -2.50 20.18
N PHE A 51 0.68 -3.45 19.24
CA PHE A 51 1.97 -4.12 19.04
C PHE A 51 3.07 -3.15 18.58
N GLU A 52 2.79 -2.24 17.65
CA GLU A 52 3.77 -1.24 17.21
C GLU A 52 4.17 -0.28 18.35
N LEU A 53 3.21 0.15 19.17
CA LEU A 53 3.47 0.95 20.38
C LEU A 53 4.31 0.20 21.39
N SER A 54 4.00 -1.08 21.65
CA SER A 54 4.78 -1.88 22.60
C SER A 54 6.25 -1.99 22.19
N ARG A 55 6.55 -2.11 20.89
CA ARG A 55 7.92 -2.15 20.38
C ARG A 55 8.64 -0.83 20.54
N SER A 56 7.97 0.29 20.29
CA SER A 56 8.59 1.60 20.47
C SER A 56 8.90 1.86 21.94
N VAL A 57 8.01 1.47 22.86
CA VAL A 57 8.25 1.53 24.31
C VAL A 57 9.44 0.67 24.70
N VAL A 58 9.54 -0.57 24.20
CA VAL A 58 10.69 -1.45 24.48
C VAL A 58 12.01 -0.82 24.03
N LYS A 59 12.07 -0.22 22.83
CA LYS A 59 13.29 0.49 22.37
C LYS A 59 13.69 1.63 23.30
N VAL A 60 12.72 2.46 23.70
CA VAL A 60 12.97 3.59 24.60
C VAL A 60 13.45 3.11 25.96
N LEU A 61 12.84 2.05 26.51
CA LEU A 61 13.27 1.46 27.77
C LEU A 61 14.68 0.87 27.67
N LEU A 62 14.99 0.14 26.59
CA LEU A 62 16.34 -0.39 26.36
C LEU A 62 17.38 0.73 26.29
N LEU A 63 17.10 1.81 25.55
CA LEU A 63 17.99 2.97 25.48
C LEU A 63 18.16 3.62 26.85
N GLY A 64 17.06 3.81 27.59
CA GLY A 64 17.07 4.36 28.94
C GLY A 64 17.92 3.53 29.90
N LEU A 65 17.81 2.20 29.86
CA LEU A 65 18.61 1.29 30.67
C LEU A 65 20.11 1.40 30.36
N VAL A 66 20.48 1.43 29.08
CA VAL A 66 21.88 1.61 28.67
C VAL A 66 22.42 2.95 29.15
N LEU A 67 21.64 4.04 29.00
CA LEU A 67 22.03 5.35 29.47
C LEU A 67 22.23 5.38 30.99
N VAL A 68 21.30 4.83 31.78
CA VAL A 68 21.43 4.76 33.24
C VAL A 68 22.67 3.96 33.64
N PHE A 69 22.95 2.84 32.96
CA PHE A 69 24.12 2.02 33.23
C PHE A 69 25.43 2.76 32.92
N VAL A 70 25.55 3.36 31.74
CA VAL A 70 26.75 4.09 31.33
C VAL A 70 26.97 5.33 32.19
N VAL A 71 25.90 6.07 32.53
CA VAL A 71 26.00 7.23 33.41
C VAL A 71 26.44 6.80 34.81
N ARG A 72 25.87 5.74 35.39
CA ARG A 72 26.32 5.26 36.72
C ARG A 72 27.79 4.83 36.71
N ALA A 73 28.23 4.14 35.66
CA ALA A 73 29.64 3.76 35.52
C ALA A 73 30.56 4.99 35.35
N ALA A 74 30.04 6.07 34.78
CA ALA A 74 30.80 7.29 34.60
C ALA A 74 30.79 8.21 35.82
N VAL A 75 29.75 8.19 36.65
CA VAL A 75 29.62 9.06 37.84
C VAL A 75 30.87 8.96 38.73
N SER A 76 31.42 7.76 38.92
CA SER A 76 32.67 7.58 39.67
C SER A 76 33.87 8.32 39.07
N SER A 77 33.93 8.42 37.74
CA SER A 77 34.97 9.15 37.01
C SER A 77 34.68 10.66 36.94
N LEU A 78 33.40 11.05 36.95
CA LEU A 78 32.95 12.45 36.93
C LEU A 78 33.37 13.22 38.19
N VAL A 79 33.47 12.56 39.34
CA VAL A 79 33.89 13.17 40.61
C VAL A 79 35.32 13.72 40.55
N TRP A 80 36.18 13.19 39.68
CA TRP A 80 37.58 13.59 39.54
C TRP A 80 37.82 14.69 38.50
N ILE A 81 36.78 15.11 37.76
CA ILE A 81 36.88 16.14 36.71
C ILE A 81 37.39 17.49 37.23
N PRO A 82 36.94 18.02 38.40
CA PRO A 82 37.38 19.33 38.87
C PRO A 82 38.91 19.44 39.06
N SER A 83 39.56 18.30 39.31
CA SER A 83 41.00 18.19 39.55
C SER A 83 41.84 18.22 38.27
N CYS A 84 41.25 17.92 37.11
CA CYS A 84 41.97 17.56 35.88
C CYS A 84 41.83 18.61 34.75
N GLY A 85 40.96 19.62 34.95
CA GLY A 85 40.75 20.72 34.00
C GLY A 85 39.92 20.36 32.75
N ILE A 86 39.78 21.32 31.83
CA ILE A 86 38.88 21.25 30.65
C ILE A 86 39.27 20.17 29.64
N SER A 87 40.57 19.92 29.44
CA SER A 87 41.06 18.90 28.50
C SER A 87 40.61 17.50 28.87
N CYS A 88 40.56 17.22 30.18
CA CYS A 88 40.13 15.95 30.76
C CYS A 88 38.62 15.73 30.60
N LEU A 89 37.83 16.81 30.70
CA LEU A 89 36.39 16.80 30.45
C LEU A 89 36.07 16.39 29.01
N ALA A 90 36.79 16.92 28.02
CA ALA A 90 36.57 16.59 26.61
C ALA A 90 36.85 15.10 26.32
N LEU A 91 37.96 14.58 26.84
CA LEU A 91 38.34 13.16 26.71
C LEU A 91 37.34 12.23 27.38
N LEU A 92 36.94 12.53 28.62
CA LEU A 92 35.98 11.71 29.36
C LEU A 92 34.61 11.71 28.68
N THR A 93 34.13 12.87 28.25
CA THR A 93 32.84 13.02 27.56
C THR A 93 32.85 12.31 26.20
N GLY A 94 33.95 12.42 25.45
CA GLY A 94 34.12 11.69 24.19
C GLY A 94 34.11 10.17 24.38
N ASN A 95 34.81 9.67 25.40
CA ASN A 95 34.83 8.25 25.73
C ASN A 95 33.44 7.75 26.18
N LEU A 96 32.73 8.53 26.99
CA LEU A 96 31.34 8.31 27.38
C LEU A 96 30.41 8.21 26.17
N LEU A 97 30.47 9.19 25.26
CA LEU A 97 29.69 9.17 24.03
C LEU A 97 29.98 7.93 23.20
N PHE A 98 31.26 7.56 23.08
CA PHE A 98 31.67 6.36 22.35
C PHE A 98 31.10 5.09 22.98
N TYR A 99 31.18 4.94 24.31
CA TYR A 99 30.59 3.80 25.01
C TYR A 99 29.06 3.73 24.83
N VAL A 100 28.35 4.86 24.99
CA VAL A 100 26.90 4.89 24.73
C VAL A 100 26.62 4.50 23.28
N ALA A 101 27.35 5.05 22.31
CA ALA A 101 27.14 4.76 20.90
C ALA A 101 27.35 3.28 20.57
N VAL A 102 28.40 2.65 21.09
CA VAL A 102 28.70 1.23 20.83
C VAL A 102 27.72 0.30 21.54
N TRP A 103 27.46 0.51 22.83
CA TRP A 103 26.56 -0.35 23.60
C TRP A 103 25.09 -0.17 23.24
N ALA A 104 24.61 1.08 23.17
CA ALA A 104 23.23 1.34 22.78
C ALA A 104 23.03 0.99 21.30
N GLY A 105 24.00 1.33 20.44
CA GLY A 105 23.96 1.03 19.02
C GLY A 105 23.93 -0.46 18.71
N SER A 106 24.74 -1.27 19.38
CA SER A 106 24.73 -2.73 19.18
C SER A 106 23.41 -3.37 19.61
N ILE A 107 22.87 -2.99 20.77
CA ILE A 107 21.56 -3.50 21.23
C ILE A 107 20.45 -3.06 20.27
N HIS A 108 20.44 -1.79 19.85
CA HIS A 108 19.45 -1.28 18.90
C HIS A 108 19.59 -1.88 17.51
N LEU A 109 20.80 -2.25 17.09
CA LEU A 109 21.03 -2.92 15.82
C LEU A 109 20.34 -4.28 15.80
N VAL A 110 20.45 -5.07 16.88
CA VAL A 110 19.75 -6.35 17.00
C VAL A 110 18.23 -6.16 16.96
N VAL A 111 17.72 -5.18 17.72
CA VAL A 111 16.28 -4.86 17.71
C VAL A 111 15.81 -4.40 16.32
N ALA A 112 16.61 -3.57 15.64
CA ALA A 112 16.29 -3.07 14.30
C ALA A 112 16.23 -4.21 13.27
N ILE A 113 17.12 -5.21 13.36
CA ILE A 113 17.08 -6.38 12.48
C ILE A 113 15.80 -7.20 12.74
N ALA A 114 15.44 -7.42 14.00
CA ALA A 114 14.23 -8.14 14.36
C ALA A 114 12.97 -7.41 13.86
N ASP A 115 12.92 -6.10 14.02
CA ASP A 115 11.80 -5.28 13.52
C ASP A 115 11.73 -5.29 12.00
N PHE A 116 12.87 -5.19 11.32
CA PHE A 116 12.94 -5.27 9.86
C PHE A 116 12.41 -6.61 9.35
N ALA A 117 12.82 -7.73 9.96
CA ALA A 117 12.33 -9.05 9.60
C ALA A 117 10.81 -9.18 9.81
N PHE A 118 10.30 -8.66 10.93
CA PHE A 118 8.86 -8.65 11.20
C PHE A 118 8.09 -7.79 10.20
N GLN A 119 8.59 -6.59 9.87
CA GLN A 119 7.98 -5.71 8.88
C GLN A 119 7.95 -6.35 7.49
N ARG A 120 9.04 -7.02 7.09
CA ARG A 120 9.12 -7.73 5.81
C ARG A 120 8.11 -8.88 5.75
N TRP A 121 8.01 -9.68 6.82
CA TRP A 121 7.03 -10.75 6.93
C TRP A 121 5.59 -10.23 6.86
N GLN A 122 5.28 -9.17 7.60
CA GLN A 122 3.95 -8.55 7.58
C GLN A 122 3.62 -7.94 6.21
N PHE A 123 4.60 -7.34 5.53
CA PHE A 123 4.41 -6.82 4.19
C PHE A 123 4.06 -7.93 3.20
N GLU A 124 4.81 -9.04 3.23
CA GLU A 124 4.52 -10.21 2.40
C GLU A 124 3.12 -10.75 2.69
N LYS A 125 2.78 -10.95 3.98
CA LYS A 125 1.47 -11.46 4.41
C LYS A 125 0.30 -10.58 3.96
N ARG A 126 0.47 -9.26 3.92
CA ARG A 126 -0.57 -8.33 3.44
C ARG A 126 -0.77 -8.36 1.93
N ASN A 127 0.26 -8.73 1.16
CA ASN A 127 0.19 -8.83 -0.30
C ASN A 127 -0.20 -10.23 -0.78
N MET A 128 -0.28 -11.21 0.11
CA MET A 128 -0.80 -12.54 -0.21
C MET A 128 -2.32 -12.50 -0.37
N ILE A 129 -2.79 -12.96 -1.52
CA ILE A 129 -4.22 -13.17 -1.76
C ILE A 129 -4.69 -14.33 -0.87
N SER A 130 -5.73 -14.11 -0.08
CA SER A 130 -6.26 -15.15 0.80
C SER A 130 -6.95 -16.25 -0.03
N LEU A 131 -6.94 -17.50 0.44
CA LEU A 131 -7.66 -18.59 -0.25
C LEU A 131 -9.17 -18.32 -0.35
N GLU A 132 -9.72 -17.53 0.57
CA GLU A 132 -11.11 -17.08 0.51
C GLU A 132 -11.33 -16.04 -0.59
N GLU A 133 -10.39 -15.09 -0.74
CA GLU A 133 -10.38 -14.11 -1.83
C GLU A 133 -10.27 -14.82 -3.19
N VAL A 134 -9.38 -15.81 -3.32
CA VAL A 134 -9.24 -16.62 -4.55
C VAL A 134 -10.53 -17.38 -4.86
N LYS A 135 -11.16 -18.02 -3.87
CA LYS A 135 -12.45 -18.71 -4.09
C LYS A 135 -13.57 -17.75 -4.46
N ARG A 136 -13.56 -16.54 -3.88
CA ARG A 136 -14.51 -15.48 -4.22
C ARG A 136 -14.31 -15.01 -5.65
N GLU A 137 -13.06 -14.71 -6.05
CA GLU A 137 -12.73 -14.36 -7.43
C GLU A 137 -13.05 -15.48 -8.42
N TYR A 138 -12.81 -16.76 -8.08
CA TYR A 138 -13.20 -17.90 -8.93
C TYR A 138 -14.72 -17.95 -9.10
N LYS A 139 -15.48 -17.77 -8.03
CA LYS A 139 -16.94 -17.80 -8.05
C LYS A 139 -17.53 -16.60 -8.81
N GLU A 140 -16.86 -15.45 -8.76
CA GLU A 140 -17.25 -14.21 -9.44
C GLU A 140 -16.85 -14.25 -10.93
N ASN A 141 -15.68 -14.81 -11.26
CA ASN A 141 -15.22 -15.03 -12.64
C ASN A 141 -16.00 -16.12 -13.39
N GLU A 142 -16.50 -17.15 -12.69
CA GLU A 142 -17.36 -18.14 -13.34
C GLU A 142 -18.69 -17.54 -13.81
N GLY A 143 -19.10 -16.42 -13.21
CA GLY A 143 -20.34 -15.71 -13.52
C GLY A 143 -21.59 -16.57 -13.27
N ASP A 144 -22.76 -15.95 -13.24
CA ASP A 144 -24.00 -16.72 -13.10
C ASP A 144 -24.12 -17.74 -14.26
N PRO A 145 -24.18 -19.06 -13.97
CA PRO A 145 -24.31 -20.08 -15.00
C PRO A 145 -25.54 -19.85 -15.89
N LEU A 146 -26.57 -19.14 -15.41
CA LEU A 146 -27.71 -18.69 -16.21
C LEU A 146 -27.30 -17.70 -17.31
N ILE A 147 -26.43 -16.73 -17.01
CA ILE A 147 -25.97 -15.74 -18.00
C ILE A 147 -25.05 -16.42 -19.03
N LYS A 148 -24.17 -17.34 -18.62
CA LYS A 148 -23.35 -18.13 -19.54
C LYS A 148 -24.19 -19.00 -20.48
N LYS A 149 -25.23 -19.67 -19.94
CA LYS A 149 -26.20 -20.44 -20.74
C LYS A 149 -27.00 -19.54 -21.67
N ARG A 150 -27.46 -18.38 -21.21
CA ARG A 150 -28.23 -17.42 -22.02
C ARG A 150 -27.41 -16.84 -23.17
N ARG A 151 -26.14 -16.48 -22.94
CA ARG A 151 -25.21 -16.06 -24.02
C ARG A 151 -24.98 -17.19 -25.04
N LYS A 152 -24.85 -18.44 -24.58
CA LYS A 152 -24.69 -19.60 -25.47
C LYS A 152 -25.95 -19.86 -26.31
N GLN A 153 -27.13 -19.79 -25.69
CA GLN A 153 -28.42 -19.95 -26.38
C GLN A 153 -28.64 -18.85 -27.43
N LEU A 154 -28.37 -17.59 -27.09
CA LEU A 154 -28.48 -16.47 -28.02
C LEU A 154 -27.53 -16.64 -29.21
N ARG A 155 -26.28 -17.07 -28.95
CA ARG A 155 -25.30 -17.35 -30.00
C ARG A 155 -25.75 -18.50 -30.92
N SER A 156 -26.31 -19.57 -30.37
CA SER A 156 -26.86 -20.66 -31.19
C SER A 156 -28.07 -20.24 -32.02
N GLN A 157 -28.93 -19.36 -31.50
CA GLN A 157 -30.08 -18.84 -32.25
C GLN A 157 -29.64 -17.94 -33.41
N LEU A 158 -28.60 -17.11 -33.20
CA LEU A 158 -28.02 -16.28 -34.24
C LEU A 158 -27.31 -17.10 -35.32
N MET A 159 -26.65 -18.20 -34.96
CA MET A 159 -25.99 -19.12 -35.91
C MET A 159 -26.99 -20.02 -36.66
N ALA A 160 -28.11 -20.37 -36.02
CA ALA A 160 -29.18 -21.17 -36.64
C ALA A 160 -30.06 -20.33 -37.59
N LYS A 161 -30.11 -19.01 -37.42
CA LYS A 161 -30.65 -18.12 -38.44
C LYS A 161 -29.67 -18.07 -39.61
N ASN A 162 -30.08 -18.66 -40.72
CA ASN A 162 -29.31 -18.63 -41.96
C ASN A 162 -29.07 -17.16 -42.35
N PRO A 163 -27.82 -16.65 -42.40
CA PRO A 163 -27.55 -15.24 -42.69
C PRO A 163 -28.10 -14.83 -44.06
N ILE A 164 -28.22 -15.80 -44.97
CA ILE A 164 -28.81 -15.66 -46.31
C ILE A 164 -30.32 -15.39 -46.22
N ALA A 165 -31.05 -16.02 -45.29
CA ALA A 165 -32.49 -15.81 -45.13
C ALA A 165 -32.80 -14.43 -44.54
N LEU A 166 -31.97 -13.96 -43.60
CA LEU A 166 -32.09 -12.61 -43.04
C LEU A 166 -31.73 -11.53 -44.08
N ALA A 167 -30.68 -11.76 -44.88
CA ALA A 167 -30.30 -10.89 -45.98
C ALA A 167 -31.37 -10.85 -47.09
N LEU A 168 -31.98 -11.99 -47.43
CA LEU A 168 -33.11 -12.04 -48.36
C LEU A 168 -34.33 -11.29 -47.82
N GLN A 169 -34.62 -11.42 -46.53
CA GLN A 169 -35.75 -10.70 -45.91
C GLN A 169 -35.55 -9.19 -45.89
N LEU A 170 -34.34 -8.70 -45.61
CA LEU A 170 -34.04 -7.27 -45.69
C LEU A 170 -34.11 -6.77 -47.14
N HIS A 171 -33.59 -7.53 -48.11
CA HIS A 171 -33.63 -7.16 -49.52
C HIS A 171 -35.06 -7.20 -50.11
N CYS A 172 -35.92 -8.11 -49.66
CA CYS A 172 -37.33 -8.13 -50.04
C CYS A 172 -38.15 -7.00 -49.39
N LEU A 173 -37.78 -6.53 -48.19
CA LEU A 173 -38.45 -5.39 -47.55
C LEU A 173 -38.08 -4.08 -48.25
N GLU A 174 -36.81 -3.89 -48.58
CA GLU A 174 -36.34 -2.69 -49.31
C GLU A 174 -36.87 -2.63 -50.76
N GLY A 175 -37.11 -3.78 -51.38
CA GLY A 175 -37.78 -3.88 -52.68
C GLY A 175 -39.30 -3.59 -52.65
N SER A 176 -39.92 -3.56 -51.47
CA SER A 176 -41.36 -3.25 -51.31
C SER A 176 -41.64 -1.78 -51.01
N GLU A 177 -40.66 -1.03 -50.51
CA GLU A 177 -40.76 0.42 -50.25
C GLU A 177 -40.63 1.27 -51.53
N SER A 178 -40.00 0.77 -52.60
CA SER A 178 -39.80 1.56 -53.84
C SER A 178 -41.03 1.63 -54.77
N MET A 179 -42.15 0.97 -54.44
CA MET A 179 -43.36 0.91 -55.29
C MET A 179 -44.57 1.60 -54.66
N GLY A 180 -44.40 2.28 -53.53
CA GLY A 180 -45.51 2.91 -52.82
C GLY A 180 -45.08 3.99 -51.85
N ASP A 181 -44.60 5.12 -52.37
CA ASP A 181 -44.90 6.42 -51.75
C ASP A 181 -44.71 7.55 -52.77
N HIS A 182 -45.81 7.83 -53.45
CA HIS A 182 -46.14 9.18 -53.85
C HIS A 182 -46.86 9.80 -52.63
N ASP A 183 -46.28 10.88 -52.10
CA ASP A 183 -46.91 11.97 -51.33
C ASP A 183 -46.71 12.06 -49.80
N SER A 184 -46.38 13.30 -49.38
CA SER A 184 -46.23 13.86 -48.02
C SER A 184 -45.08 13.32 -47.15
N GLY A 185 -44.29 14.10 -46.42
CA GLY A 185 -44.32 15.50 -46.02
C GLY A 185 -43.68 15.60 -44.63
N SER A 186 -42.84 16.63 -44.43
CA SER A 186 -42.51 17.24 -43.14
C SER A 186 -41.57 16.50 -42.16
N ASP A 187 -40.34 17.02 -42.10
CA ASP A 187 -39.69 17.62 -40.91
C ASP A 187 -39.70 16.86 -39.57
N ASP A 188 -38.54 16.32 -39.17
CA ASP A 188 -37.84 16.65 -37.91
C ASP A 188 -36.71 15.64 -37.61
N TRP A 189 -35.44 16.06 -37.73
CA TRP A 189 -34.28 15.19 -37.51
C TRP A 189 -33.22 15.69 -36.50
N TRP A 190 -33.50 16.72 -35.70
CA TRP A 190 -32.52 17.32 -34.78
C TRP A 190 -32.95 17.44 -33.31
N ARG A 191 -33.86 16.61 -32.82
CA ARG A 191 -34.07 16.49 -31.36
C ARG A 191 -33.78 15.07 -30.89
N VAL A 192 -33.15 15.01 -29.71
CA VAL A 192 -32.67 13.84 -28.95
C VAL A 192 -31.33 13.28 -29.46
N GLY A 193 -30.23 13.20 -28.70
CA GLY A 193 -29.89 13.52 -27.31
C GLY A 193 -28.51 12.94 -27.05
#